data_AF-K1Y0Q9-F1
#
_entry.id   AF-K1Y0Q9-F1
#
_cell.length_a   1.000
_cell.length_b   1.000
_cell.length_c   1.000
_cell.angle_alpha   90.00
_cell.angle_beta   90.00
_cell.angle_gamma   90.00
#
_symmetry.space_group_name_H-M   'P 1'
#
loop_
_entity.id
_entity.type
_entity.pdbx_description
1 polymer ?
#
loop_
_entity_poly.entity_id
_entity_poly.type
_entity_poly.pdbx_seq_one_letter_code
_entity_poly.pdbx_strand_id
1 'polypeptide(L)' 'MYSSLKEYVNFLESKGELVRITEFANPVLEIAEITDRMSKQPGGGKALLFENTGTPYPVLTNMMG' A
#
# COMPACT_ATOMS: atom_id res chain seq x y z
N MET A 1 12.82 3.84 -16.07
CA MET A 1 11.54 4.54 -15.97
C MET A 1 10.46 3.47 -15.96
N TYR A 2 9.45 3.56 -15.08
CA TYR A 2 8.34 2.60 -15.06
C TYR A 2 7.27 3.06 -16.04
N SER A 3 6.72 2.12 -16.79
CA SER A 3 5.75 2.37 -17.87
C SER A 3 4.31 2.28 -17.37
N SER A 4 4.10 1.78 -16.15
CA SER A 4 2.79 1.68 -15.51
C SER A 4 2.90 1.63 -13.98
N LEU A 5 1.78 1.91 -13.30
CA LEU A 5 1.67 1.71 -11.85
C LEU A 5 1.94 0.25 -11.46
N LYS A 6 1.50 -0.71 -12.28
CA LYS A 6 1.74 -2.14 -12.06
C LYS A 6 3.24 -2.48 -12.08
N GLU A 7 3.99 -1.94 -13.03
CA GLU A 7 5.45 -2.11 -13.07
C GLU A 7 6.11 -1.52 -11.83
N TYR A 8 5.64 -0.36 -11.37
CA TYR A 8 6.18 0.26 -10.16
C TYR A 8 5.88 -0.55 -8.89
N VAL A 9 4.66 -1.08 -8.76
CA VAL A 9 4.28 -1.98 -7.66
C VAL A 9 5.16 -3.24 -7.64
N ASN A 10 5.37 -3.87 -8.80
CA ASN A 10 6.26 -5.03 -8.91
C ASN A 10 7.70 -4.67 -8.52
N PHE A 11 8.16 -3.46 -8.87
CA PHE A 11 9.48 -2.99 -8.45
C PHE A 11 9.58 -2.83 -6.93
N LEU A 12 8.60 -2.17 -6.28
CA LEU A 12 8.56 -2.04 -4.81
C LEU A 12 8.57 -3.41 -4.13
N GLU A 13 7.77 -4.35 -4.63
CA GLU A 13 7.74 -5.74 -4.15
C GLU A 13 9.11 -6.43 -4.30
N SER A 14 9.77 -6.27 -5.45
CA SER A 14 11.12 -6.82 -5.69
C SER A 14 12.20 -6.26 -4.76
N LYS A 15 11.96 -5.08 -4.17
CA LYS A 15 12.85 -4.43 -3.20
C LYS A 15 12.46 -4.69 -1.75
N GLY A 16 11.36 -5.40 -1.53
CA GLY A 16 10.80 -5.60 -0.19
C GLY A 16 10.19 -4.31 0.41
N GLU A 17 9.89 -3.33 -0.43
CA GLU A 17 9.32 -2.01 -0.07
C GLU A 17 7.80 -1.96 -0.21
N LEU A 18 7.16 -3.11 -0.48
CA LEU A 18 5.70 -3.27 -0.53
C LEU A 18 5.27 -4.30 0.51
N VAL A 19 4.21 -3.97 1.25
CA VAL A 19 3.47 -4.92 2.08
C VAL A 19 2.09 -5.15 1.46
N ARG A 20 1.72 -6.42 1.26
CA ARG A 20 0.36 -6.81 0.88
C ARG A 20 -0.43 -7.15 2.13
N ILE A 21 -1.63 -6.58 2.23
CA ILE A 21 -2.57 -6.83 3.32
C ILE A 21 -3.76 -7.57 2.70
N THR A 22 -3.88 -8.85 3.05
CA THR A 22 -4.92 -9.76 2.52
C THR A 22 -6.17 -9.82 3.39
N GLU A 23 -6.01 -9.46 4.67
CA GLU A 23 -7.08 -9.28 5.63
C GLU A 23 -8.00 -8.15 5.20
N PHE A 24 -9.28 -8.26 5.57
CA PHE A 24 -10.25 -7.21 5.29
C PHE A 24 -9.84 -5.91 6.00
N ALA A 25 -9.81 -4.80 5.26
CA ALA A 25 -9.64 -3.46 5.80
C ALA A 25 -10.69 -2.52 5.20
N ASN A 26 -11.43 -1.82 6.07
CA ASN A 26 -12.49 -0.92 5.65
C ASN A 26 -11.91 0.33 4.94
N PRO A 27 -12.33 0.66 3.70
CA PRO A 27 -11.87 1.86 3.02
C PRO A 27 -12.31 3.16 3.70
N VAL A 28 -13.34 3.09 4.55
CA VAL A 28 -13.78 4.22 5.37
C VAL A 28 -12.92 4.28 6.63
N LEU A 29 -11.94 5.19 6.60
CA LEU A 29 -11.05 5.59 7.70
C LEU A 29 -10.03 4.55 8.19
N GLU A 30 -10.32 3.25 8.16
CA GLU A 30 -9.38 2.22 8.65
C GLU A 30 -8.12 2.15 7.79
N ILE A 31 -8.24 2.08 6.46
CA ILE A 31 -7.08 2.14 5.54
C ILE A 31 -6.25 3.41 5.78
N ALA A 32 -6.90 4.55 6.02
CA ALA A 32 -6.22 5.81 6.26
C ALA A 32 -5.43 5.80 7.58
N GLU A 33 -5.98 5.22 8.65
CA GLU A 33 -5.32 5.08 9.94
C GLU A 33 -4.09 4.18 9.85
N ILE A 34 -4.21 3.03 9.18
CA ILE A 34 -3.10 2.11 8.94
C ILE A 34 -2.00 2.80 8.11
N THR A 35 -2.39 3.53 7.07
CA THR A 35 -1.48 4.30 6.23
C THR A 35 -0.76 5.40 7.02
N ASP A 36 -1.46 6.10 7.91
CA ASP A 36 -0.91 7.17 8.75
C ASP A 36 0.16 6.64 9.72
N ARG A 37 -0.06 5.46 10.31
CA ARG A 37 0.96 4.80 11.14
C ARG A 37 2.17 4.37 10.31
N MET A 38 1.97 3.87 9.09
CA MET A 38 3.04 3.41 8.23
C MET A 38 3.93 4.57 7.75
N SER A 39 3.32 5.66 7.28
CA SER A 39 4.03 6.83 6.73
C SER A 39 4.88 7.56 7.77
N LYS A 40 4.51 7.46 9.05
CA LYS A 40 5.23 8.08 10.18
C LYS A 40 6.34 7.20 10.75
N GLN A 41 6.58 6.01 10.22
CA GLN A 41 7.73 5.20 10.61
C GLN A 41 9.04 5.90 10.19
N PRO A 42 10.16 5.65 10.89
CA PRO A 42 11.46 6.16 10.48
C PRO A 42 11.75 5.79 9.01
N GLY A 43 12.00 6.81 8.18
CA GLY A 43 12.24 6.62 6.75
C GLY A 43 10.98 6.49 5.88
N GLY A 44 9.79 6.88 6.37
CA GLY A 44 8.55 6.92 5.56
C GLY A 44 7.77 5.60 5.49
N GLY A 45 8.38 4.52 5.98
CA GLY A 45 7.78 3.20 5.93
C GLY A 45 7.69 2.63 4.52
N LYS A 46 6.85 1.61 4.37
CA LYS A 46 6.68 0.84 3.12
C LYS A 46 5.38 1.20 2.44
N ALA A 47 5.30 0.96 1.14
CA ALA A 47 4.04 1.01 0.42
C ALA A 47 3.10 -0.10 0.93
N LEU A 48 1.79 0.18 0.92
CA LEU A 48 0.77 -0.76 1.37
C LEU A 48 -0.22 -1.05 0.24
N LEU A 49 -0.44 -2.32 -0.05
CA LEU A 49 -1.47 -2.78 -0.99
C LEU A 49 -2.52 -3.60 -0.24
N PHE A 50 -3.70 -3.03 -0.07
CA PHE A 50 -4.87 -3.67 0.53
C PHE A 50 -5.65 -4.40 -0.55
N GLU A 51 -5.70 -5.73 -0.46
CA GLU A 51 -6.33 -6.58 -1.48
C GLU A 51 -7.81 -6.89 -1.17
N ASN A 52 -8.19 -6.83 0.11
CA ASN A 52 -9.55 -7.07 0.56
C ASN A 52 -10.14 -5.82 1.22
N THR A 53 -10.84 -5.01 0.44
CA THR A 53 -11.44 -3.74 0.90
C THR A 53 -12.96 -3.80 1.05
N GLY A 54 -13.57 -4.97 0.81
CA GLY A 54 -15.02 -5.09 0.66
C GLY A 54 -15.58 -4.43 -0.62
N THR A 55 -14.71 -3.98 -1.52
CA THR A 55 -15.06 -3.45 -2.84
C THR A 55 -14.35 -4.27 -3.94
N PRO A 56 -14.73 -4.12 -5.22
CA PRO A 56 -14.01 -4.77 -6.33
C PRO A 56 -12.59 -4.24 -6.57
N TYR A 57 -12.18 -3.18 -5.87
CA TYR A 57 -10.94 -2.48 -6.13
C TYR A 57 -9.95 -2.63 -4.96
N PRO A 58 -8.72 -3.12 -5.21
CA PRO A 58 -7.66 -3.03 -4.23
C PRO A 58 -7.23 -1.56 -4.06
N VAL A 59 -6.67 -1.24 -2.90
CA VAL A 59 -6.22 0.12 -2.58
C VAL A 59 -4.72 0.11 -2.30
N LEU A 60 -3.98 0.91 -3.06
CA LEU A 60 -2.55 1.15 -2.86
C LEU A 60 -2.35 2.51 -2.18
N THR A 61 -1.64 2.54 -1.06
CA THR A 61 -1.28 3.77 -0.34
C THR A 61 0.20 3.78 0.03
N ASN A 62 0.69 4.92 0.55
CA ASN A 62 2.07 5.11 0.99
C ASN A 62 3.17 4.80 -0.06
N MET A 63 2.83 4.79 -1.35
CA MET A 63 3.76 4.39 -2.42
C MET A 63 4.97 5.33 -2.61
N MET A 64 4.92 6.53 -2.06
CA MET A 64 5.98 7.56 -2.08
C MET A 64 6.18 8.17 -0.68
N GLY A 65 5.77 7.45 0.36
CA GLY A 65 5.79 7.92 1.75
C GLY A 65 7.16 7.88 2.39
#